data_AF-A0A937ATH4-F1
#
_entry.id   AF-A0A937ATH4-F1
#
_cell.length_a   1.000
_cell.length_b   1.000
_cell.length_c   1.000
_cell.angle_alpha   90.00
_cell.angle_beta   90.00
_cell.angle_gamma   90.00
#
_symmetry.space_group_name_H-M   'P 1'
#
loop_
_entity.id
_entity.type
_entity.pdbx_description
1 polymer ?
#
loop_
_entity_poly.entity_id
_entity_poly.type
_entity_poly.pdbx_seq_one_letter_code
_entity_poly.pdbx_strand_id
1 'polypeptide(L)' 'GTGLGCPTYTAEALEHLQKIVGPAVVEGQTATTWVAPGWTAELDASDNLILRRSS' A
#
# COMPACT_ATOMS: atom_id res chain seq x y z
N GLY A 1 6.53 21.33 -6.69
CA GLY A 1 5.74 20.93 -7.87
C GLY A 1 4.92 19.72 -7.48
N THR A 2 3.60 19.82 -7.53
CA THR A 2 2.67 18.76 -7.14
C THR A 2 2.53 17.78 -8.29
N GLY A 3 3.38 16.75 -8.31
CA GLY A 3 3.19 15.60 -9.21
C GLY A 3 1.85 14.93 -8.90
N LEU A 4 1.15 14.51 -9.95
CA LEU A 4 -0.19 13.89 -9.93
C LEU A 4 -0.39 12.96 -8.72
N GLY A 5 -1.32 13.33 -7.82
CA GLY A 5 -1.47 12.78 -6.47
C GLY A 5 -1.83 11.30 -6.40
N CYS A 6 -0.81 10.44 -6.48
CA CYS A 6 -0.87 9.06 -6.04
C CYS A 6 -0.56 9.03 -4.53
N PRO A 7 -1.47 8.57 -3.66
CA PRO A 7 -1.18 8.43 -2.25
C PRO A 7 0.04 7.54 -2.02
N THR A 8 1.01 8.07 -1.29
CA THR A 8 2.21 7.33 -0.87
C THR A 8 2.16 7.11 0.63
N TYR A 9 2.42 5.90 1.05
CA TYR A 9 2.51 5.47 2.44
C TYR A 9 3.92 4.95 2.71
N THR A 10 4.40 5.09 3.95
CA THR A 10 5.59 4.37 4.41
C THR A 10 5.16 3.06 5.04
N ALA A 11 5.81 1.94 4.69
CA ALA A 11 5.48 0.61 5.20
C ALA A 11 5.54 0.57 6.74
N GLU A 12 6.49 1.30 7.33
CA GLU A 12 6.74 1.36 8.77
C GLU A 12 5.68 2.15 9.54
N ALA A 13 4.80 2.89 8.84
CA ALA A 13 3.71 3.66 9.45
C ALA A 13 2.33 3.05 9.20
N LEU A 14 2.25 1.89 8.54
CA LEU A 14 0.98 1.21 8.30
C LEU A 14 0.46 0.59 9.59
N GLU A 15 -0.83 0.78 9.86
CA GLU A 15 -1.49 0.17 10.98
C GLU A 15 -2.10 -1.19 10.59
N HIS A 16 -2.19 -2.11 11.55
CA HIS A 16 -2.91 -3.37 11.34
C HIS A 16 -4.37 -3.09 10.96
N LEU A 17 -4.93 -3.89 10.03
CA LEU A 17 -6.26 -3.70 9.44
C LEU A 17 -6.43 -2.41 8.59
N GLN A 18 -5.40 -1.58 8.45
CA GLN A 18 -5.45 -0.44 7.54
C GLN A 18 -5.53 -0.94 6.09
N LYS A 19 -6.65 -0.64 5.45
CA LYS A 19 -6.87 -0.97 4.04
C LYS A 19 -6.40 0.16 3.13
N ILE A 20 -5.42 -0.15 2.28
CA ILE A 20 -4.94 0.73 1.21
C ILE A 20 -5.68 0.35 -0.08
N VAL A 21 -6.33 1.32 -0.72
CA VAL A 21 -7.00 1.13 -2.00
C VAL A 21 -6.14 1.75 -3.10
N GLY A 22 -5.84 0.97 -4.14
CA GLY A 22 -5.08 1.46 -5.28
C GLY A 22 -5.88 2.45 -6.15
N PRO A 23 -5.22 3.36 -6.90
CA PRO A 23 -3.78 3.47 -7.06
C PRO A 23 -3.08 4.08 -5.83
N ALA A 24 -2.05 3.41 -5.33
CA ALA A 24 -1.22 3.87 -4.22
C ALA A 24 0.20 3.30 -4.31
N VAL A 25 1.15 3.94 -3.63
CA VAL A 25 2.53 3.44 -3.46
C VAL A 25 2.80 3.23 -1.98
N VAL A 26 3.43 2.11 -1.63
CA VAL A 26 3.93 1.83 -0.28
C VAL A 26 5.44 1.72 -0.37
N GLU A 27 6.15 2.63 0.29
CA GLU A 27 7.61 2.68 0.35
C GLU A 27 8.08 2.11 1.69
N GLY A 28 8.92 1.08 1.66
CA GLY A 28 9.63 0.59 2.83
C GLY A 28 11.14 0.70 2.62
N GLN A 29 11.92 0.49 3.67
CA GLN A 29 13.38 0.59 3.61
C GLN A 29 14.03 -0.27 2.52
N THR A 30 13.48 -1.45 2.23
CA THR A 30 14.08 -2.44 1.32
C THR A 30 13.26 -2.69 0.05
N ALA A 31 12.05 -2.14 -0.04
CA ALA A 31 11.14 -2.39 -1.16
C ALA A 31 10.14 -1.26 -1.34
N THR A 32 9.75 -1.02 -2.59
CA THR A 32 8.64 -0.14 -2.95
C THR A 32 7.56 -0.95 -3.66
N THR A 33 6.36 -0.96 -3.12
CA THR A 33 5.22 -1.71 -3.64
C THR A 33 4.23 -0.76 -4.28
N TRP A 34 3.83 -1.05 -5.53
CA TRP A 34 2.74 -0.34 -6.19
C TRP A 34 1.43 -1.13 -6.03
N VAL A 35 0.43 -0.50 -5.42
CA VAL A 35 -0.94 -1.00 -5.34
C VAL A 35 -1.70 -0.44 -6.54
N ALA A 36 -1.82 -1.23 -7.60
CA ALA A 36 -2.44 -0.80 -8.85
C ALA A 36 -3.96 -0.55 -8.71
N PRO A 37 -4.61 0.18 -9.64
CA PRO A 37 -6.07 0.31 -9.66
C PRO A 37 -6.78 -1.05 -9.63
N GLY A 38 -7.83 -1.17 -8.82
CA GLY A 38 -8.56 -2.43 -8.61
C GLY A 38 -7.85 -3.41 -7.66
N TRP A 39 -6.73 -3.02 -7.07
CA TRP A 39 -6.06 -3.76 -5.99
C TRP A 39 -6.23 -3.07 -4.65
N THR A 40 -6.08 -3.87 -3.60
CA THR A 40 -6.01 -3.41 -2.21
C THR A 40 -4.82 -4.04 -1.52
N ALA A 41 -4.30 -3.37 -0.50
CA ALA A 41 -3.23 -3.88 0.36
C ALA A 41 -3.59 -3.68 1.84
N GLU A 42 -3.16 -4.62 2.69
CA GLU A 42 -3.39 -4.61 4.14
C GLU A 42 -2.27 -5.43 4.81
N LEU A 43 -1.88 -5.06 6.03
CA LEU A 43 -0.98 -5.87 6.85
C LEU A 43 -1.74 -7.05 7.48
N ASP A 44 -1.16 -8.24 7.40
CA ASP A 44 -1.60 -9.36 8.24
C ASP A 44 -1.04 -9.24 9.68
N ALA A 45 -1.34 -10.23 10.53
CA ALA A 45 -0.92 -10.23 11.93
C ALA A 45 0.60 -10.46 12.13
N SER A 46 1.34 -10.72 11.06
CA SER A 46 2.79 -10.90 11.04
C SER A 46 3.50 -9.77 10.28
N ASP A 47 2.82 -8.65 10.07
CA ASP A 47 3.30 -7.47 9.34
C ASP A 47 3.69 -7.76 7.87
N ASN A 48 3.11 -8.79 7.26
CA ASN A 48 3.25 -8.97 5.81
C ASN A 48 2.25 -8.07 5.07
N LEU A 49 2.70 -7.40 4.01
CA LEU A 49 1.83 -6.64 3.12
C LEU A 49 1.13 -7.58 2.13
N ILE A 50 -0.17 -7.81 2.33
CA ILE A 50 -0.97 -8.70 1.49
C ILE A 50 -1.72 -7.92 0.42
N LEU A 51 -1.41 -8.19 -0.86
CA LEU A 51 -2.14 -7.62 -1.99
C LEU A 51 -3.30 -8.51 -2.42
N ARG A 52 -4.46 -7.91 -2.65
CA ARG A 52 -5.65 -8.58 -3.19
C ARG A 52 -6.24 -7.79 -4.35
N ARG A 53 -6.55 -8.50 -5.44
CA ARG A 53 -7.30 -7.94 -6.57
C ARG A 53 -8.79 -8.02 -6.28
N SER A 54 -9.49 -6.90 -6.38
CA SER A 54 -10.95 -6.89 -6.40
C SER A 54 -11.42 -7.51 -7.71
N SER A 55 -12.26 -8.54 -7.61
CA SER A 55 -12.95 -9.18 -8.74
C SER A 55 -13.95 -8.25 -9.39
#